data_AF-A0A183IZH3-F1
#
_entry.id   AF-A0A183IZH3-F1
#
_cell.length_a   1.000
_cell.length_b   1.000
_cell.length_c   1.000
_cell.angle_alpha   90.00
_cell.angle_beta   90.00
_cell.angle_gamma   90.00
#
_symmetry.space_group_name_H-M   'P 1'
#
loop_
_entity.id
_entity.type
_entity.pdbx_description
1 polymer ?
#
loop_
_entity_poly.entity_id
_entity_poly.type
_entity_poly.pdbx_seq_one_letter_code
_entity_poly.pdbx_strand_id
1 'polypeptide(L)'
;MVMCNLLAVDGVNDPDVLCINAASAALCLSDIPWNGPVGAVRIGYKDGECIINPTRKQMQDSEVNLVLAASVGGHITMMEMNGNEVSPIVLASCITHGLQAAQQIIDVIAKMRSECGKPKRPMNVMLHPSETVAQRVAEFASQKLLAVLNHHSLDKLAFDERVSALRQETTASIQKTFPDVTVQEVEELFSSLFKSRYRQLLFETGCRYDGRKLDAIRPIECQVDLFKPLHGSALFQRGQTQVLCTVTFDSIDAAFHSDAVSVLTGFAKEKRFMLHYVFPPYCNNEISTSRAAGRRELGHGALAEKALRPIVPVDFPFTIRVMSEVLESNGSSSMASVCGGSLALMDAGVPVRCPVAGVAVGLVTRMQDDTSNNQVKDFRLLTDISGLEDYLGDMDFKMASTNNGFTALQLDTKIIGLTAEIVLEALERGHDACRQILRIMT
;
A
#
# COMPACT_ATOMS: atom_id res chain seq x y z
N MET A 1 0.93 -15.27 -17.26
CA MET A 1 -0.44 -15.01 -16.77
C MET A 1 -0.74 -16.05 -15.69
N VAL A 2 -1.30 -15.61 -14.55
CA VAL A 2 -1.79 -16.51 -13.49
C VAL A 2 -3.31 -16.45 -13.53
N MET A 3 -3.97 -17.61 -13.51
CA MET A 3 -5.43 -17.72 -13.46
C MET A 3 -5.80 -18.66 -12.32
N CYS A 4 -6.78 -18.26 -11.51
CA CYS A 4 -7.34 -19.12 -10.47
C CYS A 4 -8.72 -19.57 -10.92
N ASN A 5 -8.97 -20.89 -10.91
CA ASN A 5 -10.27 -21.47 -11.22
C ASN A 5 -10.82 -22.15 -9.95
N LEU A 6 -11.98 -21.69 -9.47
CA LEU A 6 -12.65 -22.27 -8.31
C LEU A 6 -13.38 -23.55 -8.73
N LEU A 7 -12.71 -24.69 -8.60
CA LEU A 7 -13.29 -25.99 -8.97
C LEU A 7 -14.45 -26.40 -8.07
N ALA A 8 -14.34 -26.12 -6.77
CA ALA A 8 -15.38 -26.36 -5.79
C ALA A 8 -15.22 -25.38 -4.61
N VAL A 9 -16.35 -25.01 -4.01
CA VAL A 9 -16.41 -24.22 -2.77
C VAL A 9 -17.41 -24.89 -1.83
N ASP A 10 -17.06 -25.02 -0.55
CA ASP A 10 -17.89 -25.72 0.45
C ASP A 10 -18.77 -24.77 1.27
N GLY A 11 -18.65 -23.45 1.06
CA GLY A 11 -19.36 -22.42 1.82
C GLY A 11 -18.85 -22.24 3.27
N VAL A 12 -17.78 -22.94 3.67
CA VAL A 12 -17.20 -22.91 5.01
C VAL A 12 -15.82 -22.26 4.98
N ASN A 13 -15.00 -22.62 3.99
CA ASN A 13 -13.63 -22.15 3.83
C ASN A 13 -13.55 -21.08 2.73
N ASP A 14 -12.83 -20.00 3.01
CA ASP A 14 -12.62 -18.94 2.01
C ASP A 14 -11.54 -19.35 1.01
N PRO A 15 -11.81 -19.24 -0.31
CA PRO A 15 -10.88 -19.73 -1.33
C PRO A 15 -9.77 -18.74 -1.69
N ASP A 16 -9.81 -17.51 -1.20
CA ASP A 16 -8.88 -16.44 -1.59
C ASP A 16 -7.43 -16.74 -1.18
N VAL A 17 -7.21 -17.15 0.07
CA VAL A 17 -5.88 -17.57 0.55
C VAL A 17 -5.39 -18.82 -0.18
N LEU A 18 -6.28 -19.75 -0.52
CA LEU A 18 -5.93 -20.92 -1.35
C LEU A 18 -5.46 -20.48 -2.73
N CYS A 19 -6.09 -19.47 -3.33
CA CYS A 19 -5.70 -18.93 -4.62
C CYS A 19 -4.30 -18.29 -4.59
N ILE A 20 -3.93 -17.60 -3.50
CA ILE A 20 -2.56 -17.06 -3.32
C ILE A 20 -1.53 -18.19 -3.28
N ASN A 21 -1.79 -19.23 -2.47
CA ASN A 21 -0.89 -20.38 -2.35
C ASN A 21 -0.80 -21.19 -3.66
N ALA A 22 -1.92 -21.36 -4.37
CA ALA A 22 -1.96 -22.04 -5.65
C ALA A 22 -1.17 -21.27 -6.73
N ALA A 23 -1.26 -19.95 -6.75
CA ALA A 23 -0.46 -19.11 -7.63
C ALA A 23 1.05 -19.26 -7.35
N SER A 24 1.44 -19.24 -6.07
CA SER A 24 2.82 -19.47 -5.63
C SER A 24 3.33 -20.85 -6.08
N ALA A 25 2.55 -21.91 -5.82
CA ALA A 25 2.89 -23.27 -6.24
C ALA A 25 3.03 -23.37 -7.77
N ALA A 26 2.08 -22.82 -8.53
CA ALA A 26 2.11 -22.84 -9.99
C ALA A 26 3.36 -22.14 -10.54
N LEU A 27 3.73 -20.97 -10.01
CA LEU A 27 4.95 -20.25 -10.41
C LEU A 27 6.21 -21.05 -10.04
N CYS A 28 6.25 -21.64 -8.84
CA CYS A 28 7.37 -22.49 -8.41
C CYS A 28 7.57 -23.69 -9.33
N LEU A 29 6.50 -24.37 -9.75
CA LEU A 29 6.54 -25.56 -10.60
C LEU A 29 6.74 -25.24 -12.09
N SER A 30 6.39 -24.03 -12.52
CA SER A 30 6.58 -23.60 -13.91
C SER A 30 8.05 -23.41 -14.29
N ASP A 31 8.32 -23.20 -15.57
CA ASP A 31 9.62 -22.78 -16.08
C ASP A 31 9.87 -21.26 -15.89
N ILE A 32 8.92 -20.50 -15.33
CA ILE A 32 9.04 -19.05 -15.17
C ILE A 32 10.07 -18.73 -14.06
N PRO A 33 11.07 -17.86 -14.33
CA PRO A 33 12.02 -17.40 -13.33
C PRO A 33 11.28 -16.56 -12.28
N TRP A 34 11.23 -17.07 -11.05
CA TRP A 34 10.54 -16.42 -9.94
C TRP A 34 11.16 -16.86 -8.62
N ASN A 35 11.49 -15.88 -7.77
CA ASN A 35 12.24 -16.06 -6.52
C ASN A 35 11.32 -16.35 -5.32
N GLY A 36 10.37 -17.28 -5.48
CA GLY A 36 9.58 -17.80 -4.37
C GLY A 36 10.18 -19.06 -3.73
N PRO A 37 9.38 -19.88 -3.01
CA PRO A 37 7.94 -19.77 -2.83
C PRO A 37 7.51 -18.68 -1.85
N VAL A 38 6.22 -18.34 -1.96
CA VAL A 38 5.47 -17.59 -0.95
C VAL A 38 4.42 -18.51 -0.33
N GLY A 39 4.23 -18.40 0.99
CA GLY A 39 3.11 -19.00 1.72
C GLY A 39 2.22 -17.91 2.26
N ALA A 40 0.90 -18.11 2.20
CA ALA A 40 -0.09 -17.16 2.68
C ALA A 40 -1.11 -17.83 3.58
N VAL A 41 -1.52 -17.11 4.62
CA VAL A 41 -2.55 -17.54 5.58
C VAL A 41 -3.46 -16.38 5.94
N ARG A 42 -4.70 -16.69 6.33
CA ARG A 42 -5.57 -15.76 7.05
C ARG A 42 -5.46 -16.02 8.55
N ILE A 43 -5.42 -14.98 9.34
CA ILE A 43 -5.40 -15.03 10.80
C ILE A 43 -6.64 -14.31 11.32
N GLY A 44 -7.44 -15.04 12.07
CA GLY A 44 -8.49 -14.52 12.94
C GLY A 44 -8.00 -14.40 14.37
N TYR A 45 -8.70 -13.61 15.18
CA TYR A 45 -8.42 -13.46 16.61
C TYR A 45 -9.74 -13.38 17.38
N LYS A 46 -9.90 -14.25 18.39
CA LYS A 46 -11.09 -14.30 19.24
C LYS A 46 -10.73 -14.88 20.60
N ASP A 47 -11.28 -14.31 21.67
CA ASP A 47 -11.16 -14.83 23.06
C ASP A 47 -9.70 -15.07 23.51
N GLY A 48 -8.76 -14.23 23.04
CA GLY A 48 -7.34 -14.34 23.38
C GLY A 48 -6.51 -15.18 22.41
N GLU A 49 -7.13 -15.88 21.46
CA GLU A 49 -6.48 -16.90 20.62
C GLU A 49 -6.40 -16.51 19.14
N CYS A 50 -5.26 -16.83 18.51
CA CYS A 50 -5.08 -16.72 17.06
C CYS A 50 -5.62 -17.97 16.36
N ILE A 51 -6.48 -17.78 15.36
CA ILE A 51 -7.06 -18.86 14.55
C ILE A 51 -6.46 -18.76 13.15
N ILE A 52 -5.72 -19.78 12.71
CA ILE A 52 -5.15 -19.84 11.36
C ILE A 52 -6.16 -20.41 10.38
N ASN A 53 -6.29 -19.76 9.22
CA ASN A 53 -7.27 -20.04 8.17
C ASN A 53 -8.67 -20.29 8.74
N PRO A 54 -9.22 -19.32 9.49
CA PRO A 54 -10.53 -19.45 10.13
C PRO A 54 -11.62 -19.68 9.09
N THR A 55 -12.60 -20.51 9.45
CA THR A 55 -13.83 -20.68 8.69
C THR A 55 -14.61 -19.36 8.63
N ARG A 56 -15.52 -19.23 7.67
CA ARG A 56 -16.42 -18.07 7.57
C ARG A 56 -17.21 -17.80 8.84
N LYS A 57 -17.60 -18.86 9.57
CA LYS A 57 -18.29 -18.73 10.86
C LYS A 57 -17.38 -18.15 11.93
N GLN A 58 -16.15 -18.64 12.04
CA GLN A 58 -15.16 -18.09 12.98
C GLN A 58 -14.83 -16.63 12.65
N MET A 59 -14.76 -16.28 11.36
CA MET A 59 -14.50 -14.91 10.92
C MET A 59 -15.59 -13.91 11.28
N GLN A 60 -16.85 -14.34 11.43
CA GLN A 60 -17.95 -13.43 11.80
C GLN A 60 -17.78 -12.85 13.20
N ASP A 61 -17.15 -13.60 14.10
CA ASP A 61 -16.91 -13.20 15.48
C ASP A 61 -15.46 -12.77 15.73
N SER A 62 -14.66 -12.63 14.66
CA SER A 62 -13.23 -12.35 14.76
C SER A 62 -12.98 -10.85 14.89
N GLU A 63 -12.13 -10.46 15.84
CA GLU A 63 -11.70 -9.07 16.03
C GLU A 63 -10.68 -8.62 14.98
N VAL A 64 -9.97 -9.60 14.40
CA VAL A 64 -8.91 -9.42 13.39
C VAL A 64 -9.27 -10.24 12.15
N ASN A 65 -9.07 -9.66 10.98
CA ASN A 65 -9.01 -10.38 9.71
C ASN A 65 -7.72 -9.97 9.02
N LEU A 66 -6.64 -10.71 9.27
CA LEU A 66 -5.34 -10.44 8.69
C LEU A 66 -5.03 -11.51 7.65
N VAL A 67 -4.85 -11.12 6.39
CA VAL A 67 -4.16 -11.96 5.40
C VAL A 67 -2.69 -11.58 5.42
N LEU A 68 -1.83 -12.58 5.61
CA LEU A 68 -0.38 -12.41 5.62
C LEU A 68 0.24 -13.36 4.60
N ALA A 69 1.11 -12.82 3.75
CA ALA A 69 1.97 -13.61 2.87
C ALA A 69 3.43 -13.41 3.24
N ALA A 70 4.19 -14.50 3.22
CA ALA A 70 5.61 -14.50 3.54
C ALA A 70 6.41 -15.32 2.53
N SER A 71 7.68 -14.96 2.35
CA SER A 71 8.66 -15.73 1.59
C SER A 71 9.53 -16.59 2.52
N VAL A 72 10.39 -17.39 1.92
CA VAL A 72 11.42 -18.20 2.62
C VAL A 72 12.15 -17.34 3.65
N GLY A 73 12.38 -17.89 4.85
CA GLY A 73 13.06 -17.19 5.94
C GLY A 73 12.14 -16.34 6.82
N GLY A 74 10.82 -16.40 6.60
CA GLY A 74 9.84 -15.66 7.39
C GLY A 74 9.78 -14.16 7.06
N HIS A 75 10.19 -13.78 5.85
CA HIS A 75 10.10 -12.39 5.41
C HIS A 75 8.69 -12.07 4.89
N ILE A 76 8.06 -11.03 5.43
CA ILE A 76 6.70 -10.60 5.09
C ILE A 76 6.71 -9.92 3.72
N THR A 77 5.91 -10.42 2.78
CA THR A 77 5.79 -9.87 1.42
C THR A 77 4.51 -9.08 1.20
N MET A 78 3.45 -9.39 1.96
CA MET A 78 2.17 -8.68 1.86
C MET A 78 1.40 -8.85 3.17
N MET A 79 0.73 -7.78 3.59
CA MET A 79 -0.31 -7.85 4.63
C MET A 79 -1.54 -7.06 4.20
N GLU A 80 -2.71 -7.62 4.42
CA GLU A 80 -4.00 -6.93 4.24
C GLU A 80 -4.85 -7.23 5.47
N MET A 81 -5.27 -6.20 6.20
CA MET A 81 -6.02 -6.35 7.44
C MET A 81 -7.26 -5.46 7.46
N ASN A 82 -8.35 -6.00 8.01
CA ASN A 82 -9.39 -5.20 8.66
C ASN A 82 -9.61 -5.71 10.09
N GLY A 83 -9.98 -4.83 11.01
CA GLY A 83 -10.14 -5.19 12.42
C GLY A 83 -10.86 -4.12 13.22
N ASN A 84 -11.20 -4.46 14.46
CA ASN A 84 -11.99 -3.60 15.34
C ASN A 84 -11.13 -2.98 16.45
N GLU A 85 -10.37 -1.94 16.13
CA GLU A 85 -9.44 -1.27 17.06
C GLU A 85 -8.40 -2.25 17.64
N VAL A 86 -7.73 -2.98 16.75
CA VAL A 86 -6.76 -4.03 17.12
C VAL A 86 -5.53 -3.41 17.77
N SER A 87 -5.15 -3.90 18.95
CA SER A 87 -3.95 -3.42 19.64
C SER A 87 -2.64 -3.88 18.96
N PRO A 88 -1.53 -3.14 19.09
CA PRO A 88 -0.22 -3.56 18.59
C PRO A 88 0.23 -4.94 19.11
N ILE A 89 -0.11 -5.28 20.35
CA ILE A 89 0.25 -6.56 20.99
C ILE A 89 -0.48 -7.73 20.30
N VAL A 90 -1.77 -7.58 20.04
CA VAL A 90 -2.56 -8.60 19.32
C VAL A 90 -2.04 -8.77 17.90
N LEU A 91 -1.71 -7.67 17.20
CA LEU A 91 -1.12 -7.73 15.87
C LEU A 91 0.23 -8.45 15.85
N ALA A 92 1.12 -8.16 16.79
CA ALA A 92 2.41 -8.85 16.89
C ALA A 92 2.25 -10.36 17.08
N SER A 93 1.28 -10.77 17.92
CA SER A 93 0.92 -12.18 18.09
C SER A 93 0.40 -12.80 16.78
N CYS A 94 -0.53 -12.12 16.09
CA CYS A 94 -1.08 -12.58 14.82
C CYS A 94 -0.01 -12.72 13.73
N ILE A 95 0.91 -11.76 13.63
CA ILE A 95 2.03 -11.79 12.67
C ILE A 95 2.94 -12.99 12.96
N THR A 96 3.29 -13.22 14.23
CA THR A 96 4.16 -14.33 14.63
C THR A 96 3.56 -15.70 14.28
N HIS A 97 2.30 -15.93 14.65
CA HIS A 97 1.60 -17.19 14.32
C HIS A 97 1.36 -17.33 12.81
N GLY A 98 1.05 -16.23 12.13
CA GLY A 98 0.89 -16.19 10.68
C GLY A 98 2.16 -16.60 9.94
N LEU A 99 3.33 -16.08 10.37
CA LEU A 99 4.63 -16.44 9.80
C LEU A 99 4.98 -17.92 9.98
N GLN A 100 4.72 -18.47 11.17
CA GLN A 100 4.95 -19.89 11.44
C GLN A 100 4.09 -20.78 10.53
N ALA A 101 2.81 -20.44 10.34
CA ALA A 101 1.92 -21.19 9.47
C ALA A 101 2.26 -21.03 7.99
N ALA A 102 2.63 -19.82 7.55
CA ALA A 102 3.08 -19.57 6.19
C ALA A 102 4.35 -20.37 5.84
N GLN A 103 5.29 -20.51 6.78
CA GLN A 103 6.50 -21.30 6.59
C GLN A 103 6.21 -22.78 6.30
N GLN A 104 5.22 -23.37 6.97
CA GLN A 104 4.81 -24.75 6.69
C GLN A 104 4.33 -24.93 5.24
N ILE A 105 3.62 -23.93 4.70
CA ILE A 105 3.15 -23.94 3.31
C ILE A 105 4.33 -23.80 2.33
N ILE A 106 5.27 -22.89 2.65
CA ILE A 106 6.51 -22.69 1.89
C ILE A 106 7.29 -24.00 1.77
N ASP A 107 7.43 -24.74 2.87
CA ASP A 107 8.16 -26.01 2.92
C ASP A 107 7.49 -27.08 2.02
N VAL A 108 6.15 -27.14 2.04
CA VAL A 108 5.39 -28.04 1.16
C VAL A 108 5.57 -27.66 -0.32
N ILE A 109 5.48 -26.38 -0.68
CA ILE A 109 5.68 -25.95 -2.08
C ILE A 109 7.12 -26.19 -2.53
N ALA A 110 8.11 -25.98 -1.65
CA ALA A 110 9.51 -26.26 -1.92
C ALA A 110 9.74 -27.76 -2.18
N LYS A 111 9.11 -28.63 -1.39
CA LYS A 111 9.12 -30.08 -1.61
C LYS A 111 8.50 -30.44 -2.96
N MET A 112 7.33 -29.91 -3.30
CA MET A 112 6.70 -30.13 -4.61
C MET A 112 7.62 -29.72 -5.76
N ARG A 113 8.29 -28.56 -5.65
CA ARG A 113 9.26 -28.10 -6.64
C ARG A 113 10.41 -29.09 -6.83
N SER A 114 10.92 -29.68 -5.75
CA SER A 114 12.00 -30.68 -5.84
C SER A 114 11.56 -31.98 -6.52
N GLU A 115 10.29 -32.36 -6.38
CA GLU A 115 9.74 -33.61 -6.91
C GLU A 115 9.27 -33.48 -8.37
N CYS A 116 8.65 -32.35 -8.74
CA CYS A 116 7.98 -32.19 -10.03
C CYS A 116 8.13 -30.81 -10.71
N GLY A 117 9.03 -29.95 -10.22
CA GLY A 117 9.26 -28.62 -10.80
C GLY A 117 9.98 -28.66 -12.14
N LYS A 118 9.53 -27.84 -13.10
CA LYS A 118 10.22 -27.66 -14.39
C LYS A 118 11.52 -26.85 -14.21
N PRO A 119 12.57 -27.13 -15.00
CA PRO A 119 13.74 -26.26 -15.08
C PRO A 119 13.34 -24.83 -15.46
N LYS A 120 13.95 -23.83 -14.82
CA LYS A 120 13.67 -22.43 -15.12
C LYS A 120 14.22 -22.07 -16.51
N ARG A 121 13.38 -21.48 -17.35
CA ARG A 121 13.78 -20.98 -18.68
C ARG A 121 14.78 -19.83 -18.51
N PRO A 122 15.77 -19.69 -19.40
CA PRO A 122 16.65 -18.53 -19.37
C PRO A 122 15.81 -17.25 -19.59
N MET A 123 16.10 -16.20 -18.83
CA MET A 123 15.64 -14.87 -19.23
C MET A 123 16.61 -14.34 -20.28
N ASN A 124 16.08 -13.82 -21.39
CA ASN A 124 16.79 -12.84 -22.17
C ASN A 124 16.90 -11.61 -21.27
N VAL A 125 18.03 -11.48 -20.59
CA VAL A 125 18.33 -10.30 -19.77
C VAL A 125 18.24 -9.10 -20.72
N MET A 126 17.39 -8.11 -20.41
CA MET A 126 17.48 -6.82 -21.09
C MET A 126 18.95 -6.39 -21.04
N LEU A 127 19.52 -6.04 -22.18
CA LEU A 127 20.92 -5.61 -22.27
C LEU A 127 21.16 -4.58 -21.16
N HIS A 128 21.94 -4.95 -20.15
CA HIS A 128 22.36 -3.97 -19.16
C HIS A 128 23.20 -2.95 -19.91
N PRO A 129 22.89 -1.65 -19.79
CA PRO A 129 23.68 -0.62 -20.43
C PRO A 129 25.15 -0.78 -20.02
N SER A 130 26.07 -0.60 -20.98
CA SER A 130 27.51 -0.75 -20.75
C SER A 130 27.94 -0.02 -19.48
N GLU A 131 28.81 -0.64 -18.66
CA GLU A 131 29.34 -0.03 -17.44
C GLU A 131 29.96 1.35 -17.70
N THR A 132 30.60 1.51 -18.86
CA THR A 132 31.15 2.79 -19.34
C THR A 132 30.06 3.85 -19.50
N VAL A 133 28.90 3.48 -20.05
CA VAL A 133 27.75 4.40 -20.21
C VAL A 133 27.15 4.75 -18.86
N ALA A 134 27.03 3.77 -17.96
CA ALA A 134 26.57 3.99 -16.59
C ALA A 134 27.47 4.97 -15.83
N GLN A 135 28.80 4.82 -15.93
CA GLN A 135 29.76 5.74 -15.35
C GLN A 135 29.61 7.14 -15.93
N ARG A 136 29.47 7.27 -17.26
CA ARG A 136 29.29 8.58 -17.90
C ARG A 136 27.99 9.29 -17.48
N VAL A 137 26.89 8.54 -17.34
CA VAL A 137 25.63 9.06 -16.81
C VAL A 137 25.82 9.57 -15.39
N ALA A 138 26.50 8.81 -14.53
CA ALA A 138 26.78 9.20 -13.16
C ALA A 138 27.66 10.47 -13.08
N GLU A 139 28.72 10.56 -13.87
CA GLU A 139 29.58 11.75 -13.93
C GLU A 139 28.81 13.01 -14.32
N PHE A 140 27.93 12.91 -15.31
CA PHE A 140 27.19 14.06 -15.82
C PHE A 140 26.06 14.51 -14.87
N ALA A 141 25.27 13.55 -14.38
CA ALA A 141 24.00 13.86 -13.70
C ALA A 141 24.13 13.92 -12.17
N SER A 142 25.10 13.24 -11.55
CA SER A 142 25.08 13.01 -10.10
C SER A 142 25.04 14.28 -9.26
N GLN A 143 25.94 15.24 -9.50
CA GLN A 143 26.00 16.47 -8.70
C GLN A 143 24.79 17.38 -8.97
N LYS A 144 24.36 17.46 -10.23
CA LYS A 144 23.14 18.21 -10.61
C LYS A 144 21.90 17.62 -9.92
N LEU A 145 21.82 16.29 -9.85
CA LEU A 145 20.71 15.60 -9.23
C LEU A 145 20.68 15.79 -7.72
N LEU A 146 21.84 15.73 -7.06
CA LEU A 146 21.97 16.06 -5.64
C LEU A 146 21.57 17.52 -5.36
N ALA A 147 21.90 18.46 -6.26
CA ALA A 147 21.47 19.85 -6.12
C ALA A 147 19.94 20.00 -6.22
N VAL A 148 19.29 19.27 -7.13
CA VAL A 148 17.81 19.24 -7.22
C VAL A 148 17.20 18.61 -5.98
N LEU A 149 17.74 17.48 -5.51
CA LEU A 149 17.26 16.76 -4.32
C LEU A 149 17.39 17.58 -3.02
N ASN A 150 18.37 18.46 -2.91
CA ASN A 150 18.55 19.36 -1.76
C ASN A 150 17.78 20.68 -1.88
N HIS A 151 17.02 20.87 -2.97
CA HIS A 151 16.25 22.09 -3.17
C HIS A 151 14.84 21.96 -2.56
N HIS A 152 14.77 22.03 -1.23
CA HIS A 152 13.57 21.71 -0.45
C HIS A 152 12.35 22.61 -0.68
N SER A 153 12.49 23.77 -1.33
CA SER A 153 11.39 24.69 -1.60
C SER A 153 10.60 24.40 -2.88
N LEU A 154 10.90 23.31 -3.59
CA LEU A 154 10.15 22.92 -4.80
C LEU A 154 8.86 22.20 -4.41
N ASP A 155 7.76 22.60 -5.04
CA ASP A 155 6.57 21.77 -5.06
C ASP A 155 6.75 20.55 -5.98
N LYS A 156 5.78 19.63 -5.96
CA LYS A 156 5.80 18.40 -6.77
C LYS A 156 6.07 18.68 -8.25
N LEU A 157 5.35 19.63 -8.85
CA LEU A 157 5.42 19.88 -10.29
C LEU A 157 6.78 20.48 -10.68
N ALA A 158 7.21 21.51 -9.97
CA ALA A 158 8.49 22.16 -10.21
C ALA A 158 9.67 21.20 -9.98
N PHE A 159 9.54 20.28 -9.02
CA PHE A 159 10.53 19.21 -8.80
C PHE A 159 10.56 18.24 -9.98
N ASP A 160 9.41 17.73 -10.41
CA ASP A 160 9.30 16.77 -11.52
C ASP A 160 9.81 17.38 -12.84
N GLU A 161 9.49 18.64 -13.12
CA GLU A 161 9.99 19.38 -14.29
C GLU A 161 11.52 19.50 -14.30
N ARG A 162 12.13 19.81 -13.15
CA ARG A 162 13.60 19.91 -13.04
C ARG A 162 14.28 18.56 -13.23
N VAL A 163 13.73 17.49 -12.66
CA VAL A 163 14.27 16.14 -12.84
C VAL A 163 14.11 15.69 -14.31
N SER A 164 12.98 16.01 -14.94
CA SER A 164 12.72 15.73 -16.36
C SER A 164 13.69 16.48 -17.28
N ALA A 165 13.88 17.78 -17.05
CA ALA A 165 14.86 18.58 -17.80
C ALA A 165 16.28 18.03 -17.67
N LEU A 166 16.70 17.67 -16.45
CA LEU A 166 18.00 17.06 -16.21
C LEU A 166 18.15 15.69 -16.89
N ARG A 167 17.09 14.89 -16.94
CA ARG A 167 17.06 13.63 -17.68
C ARG A 167 17.28 13.87 -19.17
N GLN A 168 16.55 14.81 -19.76
CA GLN A 168 16.69 15.17 -21.18
C GLN A 168 18.09 15.69 -21.51
N GLU A 169 18.66 16.56 -20.67
CA GLU A 169 20.05 17.02 -20.81
C GLU A 169 21.05 15.87 -20.77
N THR A 170 20.84 14.92 -19.84
CA THR A 170 21.70 13.74 -19.69
C THR A 170 21.62 12.87 -20.93
N THR A 171 20.41 12.54 -21.39
CA THR A 171 20.19 11.77 -22.62
C THR A 171 20.88 12.41 -23.81
N ALA A 172 20.67 13.72 -24.04
CA ALA A 172 21.30 14.44 -25.14
C ALA A 172 22.84 14.46 -25.04
N SER A 173 23.39 14.56 -23.83
CA SER A 173 24.84 14.50 -23.62
C SER A 173 25.42 13.12 -23.90
N ILE A 174 24.73 12.05 -23.47
CA ILE A 174 25.20 10.68 -23.62
C ILE A 174 25.13 10.25 -25.09
N GLN A 175 24.04 10.55 -25.80
CA GLN A 175 23.89 10.20 -27.22
C GLN A 175 24.92 10.91 -28.12
N LYS A 176 25.43 12.09 -27.72
CA LYS A 176 26.54 12.74 -28.44
C LYS A 176 27.85 11.98 -28.33
N THR A 177 28.10 11.33 -27.19
CA THR A 177 29.34 10.56 -26.94
C THR A 177 29.19 9.10 -27.37
N PHE A 178 28.00 8.53 -27.24
CA PHE A 178 27.67 7.14 -27.56
C PHE A 178 26.41 7.10 -28.45
N PRO A 179 26.55 7.29 -29.77
CA PRO A 179 25.41 7.38 -30.69
C PRO A 179 24.56 6.11 -30.78
N ASP A 180 25.16 4.94 -30.50
CA ASP A 180 24.49 3.64 -30.58
C ASP A 180 23.64 3.33 -29.33
N VAL A 181 23.75 4.12 -28.26
CA VAL A 181 22.98 3.93 -27.03
C VAL A 181 21.57 4.50 -27.23
N THR A 182 20.58 3.68 -26.91
CA THR A 182 19.17 4.06 -27.02
C THR A 182 18.76 5.04 -25.92
N VAL A 183 17.73 5.85 -26.17
CA VAL A 183 17.16 6.75 -25.15
C VAL A 183 16.72 5.96 -23.92
N GLN A 184 16.07 4.81 -24.13
CA GLN A 184 15.56 3.97 -23.05
C GLN A 184 16.67 3.48 -22.12
N GLU A 185 17.81 3.04 -22.66
CA GLU A 185 18.96 2.62 -21.85
C GLU A 185 19.49 3.76 -20.96
N VAL A 186 19.55 5.00 -21.48
CA VAL A 186 19.97 6.15 -20.68
C VAL A 186 18.94 6.49 -19.60
N GLU A 187 17.65 6.42 -19.92
CA GLU A 187 16.56 6.69 -18.96
C GLU A 187 16.53 5.67 -17.81
N GLU A 188 16.81 4.39 -18.09
CA GLU A 188 16.91 3.34 -17.08
C GLU A 188 18.13 3.56 -16.15
N LEU A 189 19.29 3.94 -16.72
CA LEU A 189 20.47 4.32 -15.94
C LEU A 189 20.22 5.56 -15.09
N PHE A 190 19.60 6.59 -15.67
CA PHE A 190 19.27 7.82 -14.96
C PHE A 190 18.30 7.54 -13.81
N SER A 191 17.28 6.71 -14.02
CA SER A 191 16.31 6.33 -13.00
C SER A 191 16.97 5.54 -11.86
N SER A 192 17.88 4.63 -12.20
CA SER A 192 18.68 3.87 -11.22
C SER A 192 19.61 4.78 -10.42
N LEU A 193 20.28 5.73 -11.08
CA LEU A 193 21.09 6.76 -10.43
C LEU A 193 20.24 7.64 -9.51
N PHE A 194 19.06 8.05 -9.96
CA PHE A 194 18.15 8.87 -9.18
C PHE A 194 17.68 8.18 -7.91
N LYS A 195 17.24 6.92 -8.02
CA LYS A 195 16.92 6.09 -6.87
C LYS A 195 18.13 5.98 -5.92
N SER A 196 19.31 5.70 -6.45
CA SER A 196 20.52 5.58 -5.64
C SER A 196 20.88 6.87 -4.88
N ARG A 197 20.88 8.02 -5.57
CA ARG A 197 21.22 9.33 -4.97
C ARG A 197 20.20 9.79 -3.94
N TYR A 198 18.90 9.58 -4.20
CA TYR A 198 17.88 9.89 -3.20
C TYR A 198 18.06 9.09 -1.91
N ARG A 199 18.29 7.77 -2.04
CA ARG A 199 18.50 6.89 -0.90
C ARG A 199 19.79 7.24 -0.16
N GLN A 200 20.87 7.54 -0.89
CA GLN A 200 22.12 8.00 -0.31
C GLN A 200 21.91 9.25 0.55
N LEU A 201 21.22 10.26 0.02
CA LEU A 201 20.89 11.49 0.74
C LEU A 201 20.18 11.21 2.07
N LEU A 202 19.16 10.35 2.05
CA LEU A 202 18.40 9.98 3.26
C LEU A 202 19.29 9.37 4.34
N PHE A 203 20.19 8.47 3.98
CA PHE A 203 21.06 7.81 4.94
C PHE A 203 22.19 8.71 5.46
N GLU A 204 22.70 9.63 4.64
CA GLU A 204 23.79 10.54 5.02
C GLU A 204 23.30 11.72 5.87
N THR A 205 22.14 12.26 5.53
CA THR A 205 21.64 13.52 6.13
C THR A 205 20.48 13.31 7.10
N GLY A 206 19.75 12.19 6.99
CA GLY A 206 18.48 12.00 7.71
C GLY A 206 17.36 12.95 7.24
N CYS A 207 17.55 13.65 6.12
CA CYS A 207 16.64 14.65 5.59
C CYS A 207 16.04 14.18 4.26
N ARG A 208 14.75 14.43 4.06
CA ARG A 208 13.99 14.09 2.85
C ARG A 208 14.12 15.18 1.79
N TYR A 209 13.72 14.87 0.55
CA TYR A 209 13.87 15.80 -0.57
C TYR A 209 13.10 17.11 -0.38
N ASP A 210 11.99 17.07 0.37
CA ASP A 210 11.16 18.23 0.74
C ASP A 210 11.57 18.88 2.07
N GLY A 211 12.74 18.53 2.62
CA GLY A 211 13.29 19.10 3.85
C GLY A 211 12.73 18.52 5.15
N ARG A 212 11.78 17.57 5.08
CA ARG A 212 11.24 16.92 6.27
C ARG A 212 12.24 15.96 6.92
N LYS A 213 12.10 15.82 8.24
CA LYS A 213 12.66 14.69 8.98
C LYS A 213 11.93 13.38 8.62
N LEU A 214 12.55 12.25 8.96
CA LEU A 214 12.04 10.91 8.67
C LEU A 214 10.65 10.62 9.29
N ASP A 215 10.33 11.23 10.42
CA ASP A 215 9.09 11.04 11.19
C ASP A 215 8.05 12.15 10.98
N ALA A 216 8.38 13.20 10.23
CA ALA A 216 7.54 14.38 10.08
C ALA A 216 6.38 14.18 9.08
N ILE A 217 5.19 14.65 9.48
CA ILE A 217 3.98 14.69 8.66
C ILE A 217 3.93 16.00 7.87
N ARG A 218 3.38 15.98 6.65
CA ARG A 218 3.11 17.19 5.87
C ARG A 218 2.09 18.08 6.59
N PRO A 219 2.02 19.39 6.25
CA PRO A 219 0.95 20.25 6.72
C PRO A 219 -0.43 19.64 6.43
N ILE A 220 -1.34 19.70 7.40
CA ILE A 220 -2.70 19.18 7.29
C ILE A 220 -3.68 20.32 7.50
N GLU A 221 -4.66 20.42 6.62
CA GLU A 221 -5.80 21.33 6.73
C GLU A 221 -7.09 20.54 6.54
N CYS A 222 -8.08 20.84 7.37
CA CYS A 222 -9.37 20.15 7.38
C CYS A 222 -10.48 21.19 7.36
N GLN A 223 -11.50 20.96 6.55
CA GLN A 223 -12.74 21.75 6.54
C GLN A 223 -13.94 20.79 6.49
N VAL A 224 -15.06 21.17 7.11
CA VAL A 224 -16.34 20.43 7.10
C VAL A 224 -17.49 21.40 6.76
N ASP A 225 -18.70 20.90 6.55
CA ASP A 225 -19.88 21.71 6.17
C ASP A 225 -19.63 22.62 4.96
N LEU A 226 -19.03 22.05 3.90
CA LEU A 226 -18.62 22.80 2.71
C LEU A 226 -19.81 23.29 1.90
N PHE A 227 -20.88 22.49 1.84
CA PHE A 227 -22.05 22.76 1.01
C PHE A 227 -23.34 22.38 1.73
N LYS A 228 -24.19 23.39 1.99
CA LYS A 228 -25.48 23.23 2.68
C LYS A 228 -26.39 22.08 2.19
N PRO A 229 -26.47 21.75 0.88
CA PRO A 229 -27.34 20.67 0.42
C PRO A 229 -26.81 19.25 0.72
N LEU A 230 -25.53 19.09 1.05
CA LEU A 230 -24.96 17.77 1.33
C LEU A 230 -25.34 17.32 2.74
N HIS A 231 -25.60 16.02 2.91
CA HIS A 231 -25.89 15.50 4.25
C HIS A 231 -24.69 15.64 5.20
N GLY A 232 -23.47 15.47 4.67
CA GLY A 232 -22.24 15.90 5.30
C GLY A 232 -21.08 15.92 4.31
N SER A 233 -20.04 16.68 4.61
CA SER A 233 -18.91 16.89 3.72
C SER A 233 -17.65 17.26 4.48
N ALA A 234 -16.49 16.88 3.92
CA ALA A 234 -15.21 17.30 4.43
C ALA A 234 -14.17 17.45 3.32
N LEU A 235 -13.32 18.46 3.41
CA LEU A 235 -12.11 18.59 2.60
C LEU A 235 -10.92 18.31 3.50
N PHE A 236 -10.15 17.27 3.17
CA PHE A 236 -8.93 16.92 3.88
C PHE A 236 -7.72 17.15 2.97
N GLN A 237 -6.83 18.04 3.39
CA GLN A 237 -5.56 18.31 2.73
C GLN A 237 -4.42 17.76 3.58
N ARG A 238 -3.47 17.05 2.95
CA ARG A 238 -2.17 16.71 3.54
C ARG A 238 -1.06 16.97 2.53
N GLY A 239 -0.33 18.08 2.70
CA GLY A 239 0.61 18.58 1.70
C GLY A 239 -0.09 18.89 0.38
N GLN A 240 0.28 18.20 -0.70
CA GLN A 240 -0.36 18.30 -2.03
C GLN A 240 -1.23 17.07 -2.35
N THR A 241 -1.80 16.44 -1.32
CA THR A 241 -2.85 15.43 -1.46
C THR A 241 -4.14 16.02 -0.90
N GLN A 242 -5.14 16.17 -1.76
CA GLN A 242 -6.44 16.75 -1.44
C GLN A 242 -7.54 15.73 -1.70
N VAL A 243 -8.39 15.47 -0.71
CA VAL A 243 -9.55 14.59 -0.89
C VAL A 243 -10.80 15.29 -0.37
N LEU A 244 -11.80 15.40 -1.25
CA LEU A 244 -13.15 15.78 -0.89
C LEU A 244 -13.94 14.53 -0.55
N CYS A 245 -14.47 14.47 0.66
CA CYS A 245 -15.36 13.42 1.10
C CYS A 245 -16.78 13.96 1.26
N THR A 246 -17.78 13.25 0.74
CA THR A 246 -19.19 13.57 0.93
C THR A 246 -19.93 12.36 1.48
N VAL A 247 -20.89 12.62 2.36
CA VAL A 247 -21.81 11.62 2.89
C VAL A 247 -23.18 11.84 2.27
N THR A 248 -23.78 10.74 1.82
CA THR A 248 -25.16 10.72 1.36
C THR A 248 -25.92 9.62 2.10
N PHE A 249 -27.03 10.00 2.72
CA PHE A 249 -28.00 9.05 3.23
C PHE A 249 -28.94 8.60 2.12
N ASP A 250 -29.22 7.31 2.10
CA ASP A 250 -30.04 6.66 1.10
C ASP A 250 -31.01 5.67 1.78
N SER A 251 -32.01 5.20 1.04
CA SER A 251 -32.96 4.22 1.59
C SER A 251 -32.24 2.91 1.95
N ILE A 252 -32.81 2.15 2.89
CA ILE A 252 -32.29 0.81 3.23
C ILE A 252 -32.34 -0.11 2.00
N ASP A 253 -33.35 0.05 1.13
CA ASP A 253 -33.49 -0.70 -0.12
C ASP A 253 -32.35 -0.41 -1.12
N ALA A 254 -31.73 0.77 -1.03
CA ALA A 254 -30.57 1.14 -1.84
C ALA A 254 -29.25 0.58 -1.29
N ALA A 255 -29.27 -0.23 -0.22
CA ALA A 255 -28.10 -0.96 0.24
C ALA A 255 -27.52 -1.82 -0.90
N PHE A 256 -26.21 -2.09 -0.84
CA PHE A 256 -25.60 -2.98 -1.81
C PHE A 256 -26.10 -4.40 -1.58
N HIS A 257 -26.76 -4.98 -2.58
CA HIS A 257 -27.21 -6.36 -2.60
C HIS A 257 -26.25 -7.19 -3.46
N SER A 258 -25.73 -8.27 -2.89
CA SER A 258 -24.89 -9.21 -3.64
C SER A 258 -25.77 -10.09 -4.53
N ASP A 259 -25.20 -10.63 -5.61
CA ASP A 259 -25.94 -11.57 -6.45
C ASP A 259 -26.34 -12.84 -5.68
N ALA A 260 -27.38 -13.53 -6.14
CA ALA A 260 -27.95 -14.68 -5.45
C ALA A 260 -26.93 -15.80 -5.20
N VAL A 261 -25.98 -16.00 -6.11
CA VAL A 261 -24.93 -17.02 -5.93
C VAL A 261 -24.00 -16.59 -4.81
N SER A 262 -23.52 -15.34 -4.83
CA SER A 262 -22.68 -14.78 -3.75
C SER A 262 -23.35 -14.84 -2.38
N VAL A 263 -24.66 -14.60 -2.30
CA VAL A 263 -25.42 -14.73 -1.05
C VAL A 263 -25.50 -16.18 -0.59
N LEU A 264 -25.86 -17.11 -1.50
CA LEU A 264 -26.00 -18.54 -1.20
C LEU A 264 -24.67 -19.17 -0.76
N THR A 265 -23.59 -18.82 -1.44
CA THR A 265 -22.26 -19.30 -1.08
C THR A 265 -21.71 -18.56 0.12
N GLY A 266 -22.30 -17.44 0.55
CA GLY A 266 -21.88 -16.62 1.69
C GLY A 266 -20.69 -15.69 1.43
N PHE A 267 -20.42 -15.34 0.17
CA PHE A 267 -19.27 -14.50 -0.24
C PHE A 267 -19.46 -13.03 0.11
N ALA A 268 -20.70 -12.54 0.09
CA ALA A 268 -20.98 -11.14 0.37
C ALA A 268 -22.38 -10.98 0.97
N LYS A 269 -22.48 -10.12 1.99
CA LYS A 269 -23.73 -9.74 2.65
C LYS A 269 -24.19 -8.37 2.16
N GLU A 270 -25.44 -8.05 2.48
CA GLU A 270 -25.97 -6.69 2.36
C GLU A 270 -25.01 -5.70 3.04
N LYS A 271 -24.63 -4.63 2.33
CA LYS A 271 -23.83 -3.54 2.89
C LYS A 271 -24.64 -2.26 2.99
N ARG A 272 -24.89 -1.82 4.23
CA ARG A 272 -25.52 -0.53 4.55
C ARG A 272 -24.54 0.62 4.71
N PHE A 273 -23.25 0.32 4.84
CA PHE A 273 -22.18 1.30 4.77
C PHE A 273 -21.30 0.95 3.58
N MET A 274 -21.04 1.94 2.72
CA MET A 274 -20.18 1.77 1.56
C MET A 274 -19.39 3.03 1.27
N LEU A 275 -18.15 2.86 0.80
CA LEU A 275 -17.30 3.96 0.39
C LEU A 275 -16.89 3.79 -1.07
N HIS A 276 -17.21 4.80 -1.87
CA HIS A 276 -16.77 4.93 -3.25
C HIS A 276 -15.57 5.86 -3.30
N TYR A 277 -14.54 5.45 -4.01
CA TYR A 277 -13.32 6.21 -4.17
C TYR A 277 -13.09 6.44 -5.66
N VAL A 278 -12.76 7.68 -6.03
CA VAL A 278 -12.39 8.04 -7.40
C VAL A 278 -11.06 8.77 -7.43
N PHE A 279 -10.25 8.43 -8.43
CA PHE A 279 -8.96 9.02 -8.74
C PHE A 279 -9.02 9.61 -10.16
N PRO A 280 -9.69 10.76 -10.32
CA PRO A 280 -9.88 11.37 -11.61
C PRO A 280 -8.52 11.81 -12.20
N PRO A 281 -8.33 11.77 -13.52
CA PRO A 281 -7.03 12.00 -14.15
C PRO A 281 -6.48 13.41 -13.89
N TYR A 282 -7.34 14.40 -13.66
CA TYR A 282 -6.92 15.76 -13.34
C TYR A 282 -6.16 15.87 -12.01
N CYS A 283 -6.31 14.93 -11.07
CA CYS A 283 -5.64 15.00 -9.77
C CYS A 283 -4.12 14.85 -9.85
N ASN A 284 -3.63 14.32 -10.98
CA ASN A 284 -2.21 14.23 -11.35
C ASN A 284 -1.86 15.09 -12.58
N ASN A 285 -2.78 15.97 -13.03
CA ASN A 285 -2.63 16.73 -14.28
C ASN A 285 -2.46 15.84 -15.53
N GLU A 286 -3.17 14.71 -15.57
CA GLU A 286 -3.18 13.77 -16.69
C GLU A 286 -4.51 13.79 -17.44
N ILE A 287 -4.56 13.15 -18.61
CA ILE A 287 -5.80 12.93 -19.39
C ILE A 287 -6.00 11.42 -19.53
N SER A 288 -7.21 10.93 -19.24
CA SER A 288 -7.57 9.53 -19.42
C SER A 288 -8.93 9.40 -20.11
N THR A 289 -9.05 8.38 -20.96
CA THR A 289 -10.30 8.03 -21.66
C THR A 289 -11.12 6.99 -20.91
N SER A 290 -10.65 6.50 -19.76
CA SER A 290 -11.34 5.45 -19.00
C SER A 290 -12.65 5.97 -18.41
N ARG A 291 -13.75 5.29 -18.75
CA ARG A 291 -15.10 5.59 -18.23
C ARG A 291 -15.49 4.75 -17.01
N ALA A 292 -14.78 3.64 -16.77
CA ALA A 292 -15.08 2.71 -15.69
C ALA A 292 -14.05 2.82 -14.57
N ALA A 293 -14.51 2.59 -13.33
CA ALA A 293 -13.64 2.56 -12.17
C ALA A 293 -12.55 1.48 -12.32
N GLY A 294 -11.30 1.87 -12.11
CA GLY A 294 -10.15 0.98 -12.19
C GLY A 294 -10.05 0.04 -10.98
N ARG A 295 -9.33 -1.08 -11.12
CA ARG A 295 -9.05 -2.00 -10.00
C ARG A 295 -8.37 -1.31 -8.81
N ARG A 296 -7.52 -0.32 -9.08
CA ARG A 296 -6.84 0.49 -8.06
C ARG A 296 -7.83 1.32 -7.24
N GLU A 297 -8.80 1.95 -7.89
CA GLU A 297 -9.83 2.75 -7.23
C GLU A 297 -10.71 1.87 -6.34
N LEU A 298 -11.10 0.69 -6.84
CA LEU A 298 -11.85 -0.30 -6.04
C LEU A 298 -11.03 -0.76 -4.82
N GLY A 299 -9.73 -1.04 -4.98
CA GLY A 299 -8.86 -1.43 -3.87
C GLY A 299 -8.70 -0.34 -2.82
N HIS A 300 -8.46 0.90 -3.24
CA HIS A 300 -8.35 2.05 -2.33
C HIS A 300 -9.68 2.35 -1.62
N GLY A 301 -10.80 2.29 -2.34
CA GLY A 301 -12.14 2.44 -1.77
C GLY A 301 -12.44 1.36 -0.74
N ALA A 302 -12.14 0.09 -1.06
CA ALA A 302 -12.30 -1.01 -0.12
C ALA A 302 -11.42 -0.86 1.13
N LEU A 303 -10.18 -0.38 0.99
CA LEU A 303 -9.31 -0.12 2.14
C LEU A 303 -9.89 0.97 3.06
N ALA A 304 -10.34 2.09 2.48
CA ALA A 304 -10.94 3.17 3.26
C ALA A 304 -12.30 2.79 3.87
N GLU A 305 -13.12 2.01 3.14
CA GLU A 305 -14.37 1.42 3.66
C GLU A 305 -14.09 0.55 4.88
N LYS A 306 -13.12 -0.38 4.77
CA LYS A 306 -12.71 -1.26 5.88
C LYS A 306 -12.19 -0.49 7.08
N ALA A 307 -11.47 0.61 6.87
CA ALA A 307 -10.92 1.45 7.94
C ALA A 307 -12.00 2.17 8.75
N LEU A 308 -13.08 2.62 8.08
CA LEU A 308 -14.18 3.36 8.71
C LEU A 308 -15.29 2.44 9.23
N ARG A 309 -15.48 1.26 8.63
CA ARG A 309 -16.56 0.33 9.00
C ARG A 309 -16.68 0.04 10.51
N PRO A 310 -15.60 -0.13 11.29
CA PRO A 310 -15.67 -0.43 12.72
C PRO A 310 -16.21 0.72 13.59
N ILE A 311 -16.16 1.96 13.10
CA ILE A 311 -16.66 3.13 13.85
C ILE A 311 -18.10 3.50 13.48
N VAL A 312 -18.61 2.96 12.37
CA VAL A 312 -19.97 3.22 11.88
C VAL A 312 -20.97 2.32 12.62
N PRO A 313 -22.05 2.87 13.20
CA PRO A 313 -23.07 2.10 13.91
C PRO A 313 -23.76 1.09 12.98
N VAL A 314 -24.07 -0.09 13.50
CA VAL A 314 -24.77 -1.15 12.75
C VAL A 314 -26.24 -0.78 12.56
N ASP A 315 -26.87 -0.22 13.59
CA ASP A 315 -28.31 0.10 13.62
C ASP A 315 -28.57 1.57 13.24
N PHE A 316 -28.05 2.01 12.09
CA PHE A 316 -28.35 3.33 11.54
C PHE A 316 -29.60 3.26 10.64
N PRO A 317 -30.54 4.23 10.71
CA PRO A 317 -31.82 4.15 10.00
C PRO A 317 -31.73 4.33 8.47
N PHE A 318 -30.55 4.66 7.94
CA PHE A 318 -30.31 4.88 6.53
C PHE A 318 -29.12 4.06 6.04
N THR A 319 -29.09 3.84 4.74
CA THR A 319 -27.85 3.43 4.06
C THR A 319 -26.91 4.63 4.01
N ILE A 320 -25.65 4.43 4.37
CA ILE A 320 -24.61 5.47 4.38
C ILE A 320 -23.68 5.25 3.19
N ARG A 321 -23.63 6.22 2.29
CA ARG A 321 -22.70 6.27 1.16
C ARG A 321 -21.67 7.36 1.41
N VAL A 322 -20.41 6.99 1.52
CA VAL A 322 -19.29 7.93 1.49
C VAL A 322 -18.74 7.96 0.07
N MET A 323 -18.59 9.15 -0.51
CA MET A 323 -17.85 9.35 -1.76
C MET A 323 -16.55 10.07 -1.41
N SER A 324 -15.42 9.56 -1.90
CA SER A 324 -14.09 10.15 -1.71
C SER A 324 -13.50 10.48 -3.08
N GLU A 325 -13.35 11.77 -3.35
CA GLU A 325 -12.87 12.32 -4.61
C GLU A 325 -11.47 12.89 -4.41
N VAL A 326 -10.47 12.28 -5.02
CA VAL A 326 -9.10 12.80 -4.98
C VAL A 326 -8.98 13.97 -5.93
N LEU A 327 -8.80 15.17 -5.39
CA LEU A 327 -8.70 16.41 -6.17
C LEU A 327 -7.26 16.74 -6.53
N GLU A 328 -6.32 16.43 -5.64
CA GLU A 328 -4.88 16.55 -5.83
C GLU A 328 -4.21 15.30 -5.27
N SER A 329 -3.14 14.82 -5.92
CA SER A 329 -2.45 13.62 -5.47
C SER A 329 -0.93 13.82 -5.41
N ASN A 330 -0.40 13.72 -4.20
CA ASN A 330 1.03 13.59 -3.94
C ASN A 330 1.30 12.48 -2.91
N GLY A 331 0.54 11.39 -2.96
CA GLY A 331 0.71 10.20 -2.12
C GLY A 331 -0.35 10.02 -1.04
N SER A 332 -0.59 8.78 -0.65
CA SER A 332 -1.47 8.37 0.47
C SER A 332 -2.94 8.84 0.34
N SER A 333 -3.49 8.88 -0.88
CA SER A 333 -4.86 9.34 -1.12
C SER A 333 -5.95 8.46 -0.47
N SER A 334 -5.73 7.15 -0.38
CA SER A 334 -6.65 6.24 0.34
C SER A 334 -6.71 6.56 1.84
N MET A 335 -5.59 6.91 2.45
CA MET A 335 -5.53 7.29 3.86
C MET A 335 -6.10 8.69 4.11
N ALA A 336 -5.90 9.63 3.17
CA ALA A 336 -6.61 10.90 3.19
C ALA A 336 -8.14 10.70 3.07
N SER A 337 -8.60 9.70 2.31
CA SER A 337 -10.01 9.33 2.23
C SER A 337 -10.55 8.76 3.55
N VAL A 338 -9.72 8.07 4.33
CA VAL A 338 -10.08 7.64 5.70
C VAL A 338 -10.29 8.88 6.58
N CYS A 339 -9.34 9.81 6.59
CA CYS A 339 -9.44 11.02 7.40
C CYS A 339 -10.65 11.89 7.00
N GLY A 340 -10.79 12.20 5.71
CA GLY A 340 -11.91 12.96 5.17
C GLY A 340 -13.25 12.25 5.38
N GLY A 341 -13.30 10.93 5.21
CA GLY A 341 -14.50 10.14 5.46
C GLY A 341 -14.90 10.15 6.93
N SER A 342 -13.94 10.07 7.86
CA SER A 342 -14.20 10.21 9.30
C SER A 342 -14.81 11.57 9.63
N LEU A 343 -14.25 12.65 9.09
CA LEU A 343 -14.77 14.01 9.28
C LEU A 343 -16.17 14.19 8.68
N ALA A 344 -16.38 13.73 7.45
CA ALA A 344 -17.66 13.88 6.75
C ALA A 344 -18.78 13.07 7.42
N LEU A 345 -18.46 11.91 8.02
CA LEU A 345 -19.42 11.13 8.82
C LEU A 345 -19.83 11.88 10.09
N MET A 346 -18.89 12.52 10.77
CA MET A 346 -19.16 13.34 11.96
C MET A 346 -19.99 14.58 11.60
N ASP A 347 -19.64 15.26 10.50
CA ASP A 347 -20.38 16.40 9.95
C ASP A 347 -21.83 16.01 9.61
N ALA A 348 -22.04 14.82 9.02
CA ALA A 348 -23.36 14.29 8.71
C ALA A 348 -24.21 13.89 9.92
N GLY A 349 -23.68 14.02 11.15
CA GLY A 349 -24.38 13.62 12.36
C GLY A 349 -24.48 12.10 12.54
N VAL A 350 -23.67 11.30 11.82
CA VAL A 350 -23.56 9.86 12.11
C VAL A 350 -22.93 9.72 13.49
N PRO A 351 -23.55 8.98 14.44
CA PRO A 351 -23.00 8.80 15.78
C PRO A 351 -21.87 7.77 15.74
N VAL A 352 -20.75 8.15 15.14
CA VAL A 352 -19.54 7.33 15.07
C VAL A 352 -18.98 7.12 16.47
N ARG A 353 -18.47 5.91 16.75
CA ARG A 353 -17.92 5.58 18.08
C ARG A 353 -16.71 6.45 18.44
N CYS A 354 -15.84 6.71 17.46
CA CYS A 354 -14.63 7.50 17.58
C CYS A 354 -14.11 7.88 16.18
N PRO A 355 -13.29 8.93 16.05
CA PRO A 355 -12.65 9.29 14.79
C PRO A 355 -11.53 8.30 14.42
N VAL A 356 -11.30 8.14 13.12
CA VAL A 356 -10.21 7.30 12.55
C VAL A 356 -9.35 8.17 11.65
N ALA A 357 -8.03 8.05 11.79
CA ALA A 357 -7.06 8.65 10.87
C ALA A 357 -6.26 7.58 10.16
N GLY A 358 -5.70 7.92 8.99
CA GLY A 358 -4.81 7.06 8.24
C GLY A 358 -3.51 7.74 7.82
N VAL A 359 -2.45 6.95 7.69
CA VAL A 359 -1.12 7.39 7.24
C VAL A 359 -0.46 6.28 6.40
N ALA A 360 0.46 6.67 5.51
CA ALA A 360 1.36 5.74 4.84
C ALA A 360 2.79 5.89 5.39
N VAL A 361 3.41 4.77 5.75
CA VAL A 361 4.81 4.68 6.17
C VAL A 361 5.61 3.99 5.08
N GLY A 362 6.68 4.64 4.61
CA GLY A 362 7.60 4.06 3.65
C GLY A 362 8.85 3.49 4.29
N LEU A 363 9.62 2.75 3.49
CA LEU A 363 10.89 2.15 3.89
C LEU A 363 11.96 2.43 2.83
N VAL A 364 13.17 2.67 3.28
CA VAL A 364 14.37 2.66 2.44
C VAL A 364 15.43 1.81 3.13
N THR A 365 15.95 0.78 2.44
CA THR A 365 16.93 -0.17 2.97
C THR A 365 18.32 0.00 2.35
N ARG A 366 19.35 -0.43 3.07
CA ARG A 366 20.67 -0.79 2.56
C ARG A 366 20.83 -2.28 2.73
N MET A 367 20.98 -2.99 1.62
CA MET A 367 21.20 -4.43 1.63
C MET A 367 22.68 -4.72 1.94
N GLN A 368 22.97 -5.88 2.49
CA GLN A 368 24.34 -6.35 2.67
C GLN A 368 24.93 -6.82 1.32
N ASP A 369 26.23 -6.56 1.09
CA ASP A 369 26.92 -6.83 -0.18
C ASP A 369 27.06 -8.34 -0.50
N ASP A 370 26.89 -9.23 0.48
CA ASP A 370 26.90 -10.68 0.29
C ASP A 370 25.51 -11.17 -0.14
N THR A 371 25.36 -11.36 -1.45
CA THR A 371 24.13 -11.58 -2.21
C THR A 371 23.38 -12.90 -1.91
N SER A 372 23.78 -13.67 -0.91
CA SER A 372 23.21 -14.99 -0.63
C SER A 372 21.90 -14.94 0.18
N ASN A 373 21.71 -13.95 1.07
CA ASN A 373 20.59 -13.96 2.03
C ASN A 373 19.70 -12.71 2.03
N ASN A 374 19.91 -11.76 1.12
CA ASN A 374 19.07 -10.56 0.98
C ASN A 374 18.79 -9.85 2.32
N GLN A 375 19.80 -9.77 3.19
CA GLN A 375 19.68 -9.19 4.52
C GLN A 375 19.79 -7.66 4.49
N VAL A 376 18.94 -7.01 5.28
CA VAL A 376 18.95 -5.56 5.46
C VAL A 376 20.05 -5.21 6.48
N LYS A 377 21.07 -4.46 6.04
CA LYS A 377 22.16 -3.96 6.88
C LYS A 377 21.74 -2.73 7.69
N ASP A 378 20.99 -1.84 7.06
CA ASP A 378 20.50 -0.59 7.67
C ASP A 378 19.19 -0.18 6.97
N PHE A 379 18.29 0.50 7.67
CA PHE A 379 17.04 0.98 7.09
C PHE A 379 16.58 2.32 7.68
N ARG A 380 15.74 3.03 6.91
CA ARG A 380 15.06 4.25 7.34
C ARG A 380 13.57 4.10 7.06
N LEU A 381 12.76 4.24 8.09
CA LEU A 381 11.32 4.42 7.94
C LEU A 381 11.01 5.88 7.62
N LEU A 382 9.96 6.13 6.84
CA LEU A 382 9.52 7.46 6.42
C LEU A 382 8.03 7.64 6.72
N THR A 383 7.67 8.53 7.63
CA THR A 383 6.26 8.84 7.93
C THR A 383 5.67 9.76 6.86
N ASP A 384 4.44 9.46 6.44
CA ASP A 384 3.67 10.28 5.50
C ASP A 384 4.43 10.49 4.19
N ILE A 385 4.68 9.39 3.48
CA ILE A 385 5.42 9.41 2.22
C ILE A 385 4.67 10.14 1.09
N SER A 386 5.46 10.82 0.27
CA SER A 386 5.07 11.35 -1.02
C SER A 386 4.95 10.25 -2.09
N GLY A 387 4.37 10.56 -3.24
CA GLY A 387 4.37 9.64 -4.39
C GLY A 387 5.78 9.31 -4.89
N LEU A 388 6.72 10.26 -4.79
CA LEU A 388 8.12 10.06 -5.15
C LEU A 388 8.79 9.05 -4.21
N GLU A 389 8.55 9.19 -2.90
CA GLU A 389 9.13 8.32 -1.87
C GLU A 389 8.59 6.90 -1.92
N ASP A 390 7.30 6.73 -2.26
CA ASP A 390 6.76 5.42 -2.61
C ASP A 390 7.57 4.84 -3.80
N TYR A 391 7.62 5.54 -4.94
CA TYR A 391 8.31 5.07 -6.14
C TYR A 391 9.79 4.68 -5.92
N LEU A 392 10.54 5.49 -5.16
CA LEU A 392 11.96 5.27 -4.89
C LEU A 392 12.25 4.38 -3.67
N GLY A 393 11.23 4.13 -2.84
CA GLY A 393 11.30 3.32 -1.64
C GLY A 393 11.16 1.82 -1.89
N ASP A 394 11.11 1.08 -0.78
CA ASP A 394 11.04 -0.38 -0.74
C ASP A 394 9.72 -0.89 -0.14
N MET A 395 8.90 -0.01 0.43
CA MET A 395 7.63 -0.36 1.07
C MET A 395 6.67 0.83 1.00
N ASP A 396 5.39 0.53 0.80
CA ASP A 396 4.26 1.42 1.02
C ASP A 396 3.31 0.73 2.02
N PHE A 397 3.42 1.13 3.29
CA PHE A 397 2.63 0.55 4.37
C PHE A 397 1.55 1.53 4.83
N LYS A 398 0.34 1.34 4.32
CA LYS A 398 -0.86 2.12 4.66
C LYS A 398 -1.50 1.54 5.90
N MET A 399 -1.84 2.40 6.85
CA MET A 399 -2.51 2.00 8.07
C MET A 399 -3.49 3.05 8.54
N ALA A 400 -4.59 2.59 9.12
CA ALA A 400 -5.60 3.41 9.74
C ALA A 400 -5.82 2.97 11.19
N SER A 401 -5.94 3.93 12.10
CA SER A 401 -6.19 3.66 13.51
C SER A 401 -7.05 4.74 14.17
N THR A 402 -7.73 4.34 15.22
CA THR A 402 -8.27 5.25 16.24
C THR A 402 -7.17 5.53 17.28
N ASN A 403 -7.52 6.20 18.38
CA ASN A 403 -6.63 6.30 19.54
C ASN A 403 -6.41 4.95 20.25
N ASN A 404 -7.31 3.98 20.08
CA ASN A 404 -7.30 2.72 20.82
C ASN A 404 -6.59 1.59 20.05
N GLY A 405 -6.64 1.60 18.71
CA GLY A 405 -6.01 0.55 17.91
C GLY A 405 -6.28 0.68 16.41
N PHE A 406 -5.74 -0.28 15.65
CA PHE A 406 -5.81 -0.30 14.20
C PHE A 406 -7.15 -0.81 13.67
N THR A 407 -7.64 -0.19 12.61
CA THR A 407 -8.88 -0.61 11.92
C THR A 407 -8.61 -1.22 10.55
N ALA A 408 -7.56 -0.77 9.86
CA ALA A 408 -7.14 -1.35 8.58
C ALA A 408 -5.63 -1.23 8.37
N LEU A 409 -5.05 -2.21 7.68
CA LEU A 409 -3.64 -2.25 7.27
C LEU A 409 -3.56 -2.74 5.83
N GLN A 410 -2.64 -2.17 5.05
CA GLN A 410 -2.25 -2.66 3.74
C GLN A 410 -0.75 -2.43 3.55
N LEU A 411 0.03 -3.51 3.54
CA LEU A 411 1.47 -3.49 3.36
C LEU A 411 1.81 -4.06 1.99
N ASP A 412 2.39 -3.20 1.15
CA ASP A 412 3.02 -3.57 -0.11
C ASP A 412 4.54 -3.38 0.00
N THR A 413 5.32 -4.42 -0.31
CA THR A 413 6.79 -4.32 -0.37
C THR A 413 7.29 -4.53 -1.80
N LYS A 414 8.40 -3.85 -2.11
CA LYS A 414 9.07 -3.88 -3.42
C LYS A 414 10.38 -4.66 -3.38
N ILE A 415 10.75 -5.18 -2.20
CA ILE A 415 11.87 -6.09 -1.99
C ILE A 415 11.35 -7.49 -1.67
N ILE A 416 12.24 -8.48 -1.57
CA ILE A 416 11.84 -9.90 -1.45
C ILE A 416 10.97 -10.16 -0.21
N GLY A 417 11.11 -9.36 0.84
CA GLY A 417 10.24 -9.34 1.99
C GLY A 417 10.86 -8.54 3.14
N LEU A 418 10.11 -8.35 4.20
CA LEU A 418 10.49 -7.57 5.38
C LEU A 418 10.60 -8.46 6.61
N THR A 419 11.51 -8.16 7.53
CA THR A 419 11.52 -8.83 8.84
C THR A 419 10.32 -8.38 9.68
N ALA A 420 9.85 -9.22 10.60
CA ALA A 420 8.80 -8.85 11.53
C ALA A 420 9.17 -7.60 12.35
N GLU A 421 10.45 -7.45 12.71
CA GLU A 421 10.98 -6.28 13.42
C GLU A 421 10.70 -4.97 12.67
N ILE A 422 11.05 -4.88 11.37
CA ILE A 422 10.80 -3.69 10.55
C ILE A 422 9.30 -3.38 10.49
N VAL A 423 8.46 -4.40 10.35
CA VAL A 423 7.00 -4.24 10.28
C VAL A 423 6.44 -3.73 11.60
N LEU A 424 6.92 -4.23 12.74
CA LEU A 424 6.48 -3.78 14.06
C LEU A 424 6.91 -2.33 14.36
N GLU A 425 8.13 -1.96 14.00
CA GLU A 425 8.59 -0.56 14.15
C GLU A 425 7.79 0.38 13.23
N ALA A 426 7.46 -0.05 12.02
CA ALA A 426 6.59 0.71 11.10
C ALA A 426 5.18 0.88 11.65
N LEU A 427 4.60 -0.14 12.29
CA LEU A 427 3.30 -0.07 12.95
C LEU A 427 3.31 0.95 14.10
N GLU A 428 4.31 0.93 14.97
CA GLU A 428 4.44 1.87 16.08
C GLU A 428 4.50 3.32 15.56
N ARG A 429 5.40 3.57 14.60
CA ARG A 429 5.56 4.89 13.98
C ARG A 429 4.29 5.38 13.30
N GLY A 430 3.59 4.50 12.59
CA GLY A 430 2.34 4.88 11.93
C GLY A 430 1.19 5.10 12.90
N HIS A 431 1.12 4.37 14.02
CA HIS A 431 0.13 4.63 15.06
C HIS A 431 0.33 6.01 15.71
N ASP A 432 1.58 6.37 16.02
CA ASP A 432 1.91 7.69 16.55
C ASP A 432 1.57 8.81 15.56
N ALA A 433 1.83 8.59 14.27
CA ALA A 433 1.43 9.53 13.24
C ALA A 433 -0.09 9.67 13.12
N CYS A 434 -0.84 8.56 13.19
CA CYS A 434 -2.31 8.61 13.25
C CYS A 434 -2.81 9.42 14.45
N ARG A 435 -2.21 9.27 15.64
CA ARG A 435 -2.56 10.09 16.81
C ARG A 435 -2.29 11.58 16.60
N GLN A 436 -1.20 11.94 15.92
CA GLN A 436 -0.92 13.33 15.56
C GLN A 436 -1.98 13.88 14.60
N ILE A 437 -2.37 13.10 13.59
CA ILE A 437 -3.40 13.48 12.62
C ILE A 437 -4.77 13.63 13.30
N LEU A 438 -5.14 12.70 14.20
CA LEU A 438 -6.38 12.78 14.96
C LEU A 438 -6.48 14.07 15.77
N ARG A 439 -5.39 14.52 16.43
CA ARG A 439 -5.36 15.80 17.17
C ARG A 439 -5.56 17.04 16.30
N ILE A 440 -5.36 16.94 14.99
CA ILE A 440 -5.61 18.04 14.04
C ILE A 440 -7.06 17.99 13.55
N MET A 441 -7.62 16.78 13.44
CA MET A 441 -9.00 16.55 12.98
C MET A 441 -10.07 16.84 14.05
N THR A 442 -9.74 16.66 15.33
CA THR A 442 -10.62 16.84 16.50
C THR A 442 -10.19 18.03 17.32
#